data_AF-A0A1A2CKJ0-F1
#
_entry.id   AF-A0A1A2CKJ0-F1
#
_cell.length_a   1.000
_cell.length_b   1.000
_cell.length_c   1.000
_cell.angle_alpha   90.00
_cell.angle_beta   90.00
_cell.angle_gamma   90.00
#
_symmetry.space_group_name_H-M   'P 1'
#
loop_
_entity.id
_entity.type
_entity.pdbx_description
1 polymer ?
#
loop_
_entity_poly.entity_id
_entity_poly.type
_entity_poly.pdbx_seq_one_letter_code
_entity_poly.pdbx_strand_id
1 'polypeptide(L)'
;MNALSGRPTAWATVAQSKRVRKWAGAQEAPNQKYRNAHVWYDGANKSNFTAYKLLIADVIGGELRVVPRGVMIAGAIMNGARGGINLPKADIGRVKSHLAKYYNKMGDAPPWERD
;
A
#
# COMPACT_ATOMS: atom_id res chain seq x y z
N MET A 1 -30.15 -6.61 15.31
CA MET A 1 -29.77 -5.65 14.25
C MET A 1 -28.94 -4.56 14.90
N ASN A 2 -27.60 -4.55 14.72
CA ASN A 2 -26.74 -3.51 15.28
C ASN A 2 -26.20 -2.64 14.16
N ALA A 3 -26.48 -1.35 14.27
CA ALA A 3 -26.18 -0.31 13.31
C ALA A 3 -24.67 -0.21 13.01
N LEU A 4 -24.35 -0.15 11.72
CA LEU A 4 -23.02 0.12 11.16
C LEU A 4 -22.56 1.54 11.56
N SER A 5 -21.99 1.66 12.75
CA SER A 5 -21.25 2.86 13.18
C SER A 5 -19.84 2.83 12.61
N GLY A 6 -19.63 3.59 11.54
CA GLY A 6 -18.31 3.86 10.98
C GLY A 6 -18.32 3.76 9.47
N ARG A 7 -18.47 4.91 8.80
CA ARG A 7 -18.23 5.07 7.35
C ARG A 7 -17.01 4.23 6.92
N PRO A 8 -17.02 3.53 5.77
CA PRO A 8 -15.87 2.76 5.33
C PRO A 8 -14.68 3.71 5.22
N THR A 9 -13.73 3.60 6.16
CA THR A 9 -12.59 4.51 6.21
C THR A 9 -11.87 4.41 4.87
N ALA A 10 -11.72 5.54 4.19
CA ALA A 10 -10.89 5.65 3.01
C ALA A 10 -9.52 5.11 3.39
N TRP A 11 -9.14 3.96 2.86
CA TRP A 11 -7.85 3.35 3.16
C TRP A 11 -6.71 4.26 2.67
N ALA A 12 -5.54 4.20 3.32
CA ALA A 12 -4.44 5.17 3.19
C ALA A 12 -4.79 6.59 3.70
N THR A 13 -5.34 6.68 4.92
CA THR A 13 -5.52 7.97 5.60
C THR A 13 -4.20 8.53 6.12
N VAL A 14 -4.19 9.85 6.38
CA VAL A 14 -3.13 10.53 7.15
C VAL A 14 -2.86 9.82 8.49
N ALA A 15 -3.90 9.29 9.14
CA ALA A 15 -3.76 8.57 10.42
C ALA A 15 -2.98 7.25 10.26
N GLN A 16 -3.24 6.50 9.19
CA GLN A 16 -2.49 5.27 8.90
C GLN A 16 -1.01 5.57 8.61
N SER A 17 -0.73 6.54 7.75
CA SER A 17 0.66 6.95 7.47
C SER A 17 1.37 7.38 8.75
N LYS A 18 0.71 8.12 9.65
CA LYS A 18 1.28 8.50 10.96
C LYS A 18 1.59 7.28 11.85
N ARG A 19 0.70 6.29 11.92
CA ARG A 19 0.95 5.05 12.69
C ARG A 19 2.15 4.29 12.16
N VAL A 20 2.22 4.06 10.85
CA VAL A 20 3.32 3.34 10.22
C VAL A 20 4.64 4.09 10.40
N ARG A 21 4.65 5.42 10.26
CA ARG A 21 5.83 6.25 10.55
C ARG A 21 6.30 6.10 12.00
N LYS A 22 5.39 6.19 12.96
CA LYS A 22 5.71 6.04 14.39
C LYS A 22 6.30 4.65 14.67
N TRP A 23 5.64 3.59 14.20
CA TRP A 23 6.12 2.21 14.37
C TRP A 23 7.48 1.97 13.72
N ALA A 24 7.70 2.57 12.54
CA ALA A 24 8.96 2.46 11.83
C ALA A 24 10.10 3.27 12.47
N GLY A 25 9.81 4.19 13.42
CA GLY A 25 10.78 5.21 13.85
C GLY A 25 11.17 6.16 12.70
N ALA A 26 10.25 6.39 11.76
CA ALA A 26 10.44 7.20 10.55
C ALA A 26 9.65 8.51 10.66
N GLN A 27 9.94 9.31 11.68
CA GLN A 27 9.22 10.58 11.92
C GLN A 27 9.82 11.73 11.10
N GLU A 28 11.14 11.76 10.97
CA GLU A 28 11.86 12.83 10.26
C GLU A 28 12.11 12.45 8.79
N ALA A 29 12.52 11.21 8.55
CA ALA A 29 12.77 10.69 7.21
C ALA A 29 12.32 9.21 7.07
N PRO A 30 12.01 8.75 5.85
CA PRO A 30 11.77 7.35 5.56
C PRO A 30 12.99 6.48 5.88
N ASN A 31 12.73 5.25 6.33
CA ASN A 31 13.76 4.24 6.58
C ASN A 31 13.32 2.87 6.05
N GLN A 32 14.14 1.84 6.24
CA GLN A 32 13.85 0.49 5.76
C GLN A 32 12.53 -0.09 6.34
N LYS A 33 12.17 0.22 7.59
CA LYS A 33 10.89 -0.23 8.17
C LYS A 33 9.69 0.44 7.48
N TYR A 34 9.77 1.73 7.20
CA TYR A 34 8.72 2.45 6.46
C TYR A 34 8.59 1.94 5.02
N ARG A 35 9.73 1.63 4.37
CA ARG A 35 9.78 1.01 3.05
C ARG A 35 8.97 -0.29 2.99
N ASN A 36 9.08 -1.14 4.01
CA ASN A 36 8.41 -2.44 4.05
C ASN A 36 6.88 -2.36 4.05
N ALA A 37 6.29 -1.20 4.36
CA ALA A 37 4.84 -0.99 4.31
C ALA A 37 4.31 -0.68 2.90
N HIS A 38 5.21 -0.37 1.96
CA HIS A 38 4.89 0.10 0.62
C HIS A 38 5.37 -0.91 -0.43
N VAL A 39 4.63 -1.02 -1.54
CA VAL A 39 5.02 -1.94 -2.63
C VAL A 39 6.13 -1.36 -3.49
N TRP A 40 6.18 -0.03 -3.63
CA TRP A 40 7.16 0.65 -4.48
C TRP A 40 7.70 1.91 -3.82
N TYR A 41 8.94 2.25 -4.13
CA TYR A 41 9.53 3.54 -3.76
C TYR A 41 10.49 4.04 -4.85
N ASP A 42 10.63 5.36 -4.95
CA ASP A 42 11.66 5.98 -5.78
C ASP A 42 13.00 6.02 -5.03
N GLY A 43 13.97 5.25 -5.52
CA GLY A 43 15.31 5.17 -4.94
C GLY A 43 16.10 6.47 -5.01
N ALA A 44 15.87 7.30 -6.04
CA ALA A 44 16.52 8.60 -6.19
C ALA A 44 16.00 9.62 -5.16
N ASN A 45 14.75 9.46 -4.73
CA ASN A 45 14.07 10.34 -3.79
C ASN A 45 13.81 9.69 -2.42
N LYS A 46 14.63 8.70 -2.02
CA LYS A 46 14.42 7.87 -0.81
C LYS A 46 14.31 8.63 0.52
N SER A 47 14.77 9.88 0.60
CA SER A 47 14.62 10.74 1.79
C SER A 47 13.24 11.40 1.88
N ASN A 48 12.42 11.33 0.83
CA ASN A 48 11.10 11.97 0.79
C ASN A 48 9.98 10.94 1.03
N PHE A 49 9.07 11.20 1.97
CA PHE A 49 7.92 10.31 2.21
C PHE A 49 7.03 10.11 0.98
N THR A 50 6.95 11.11 0.08
CA THR A 50 6.13 11.00 -1.15
C THR A 50 6.74 10.07 -2.20
N ALA A 51 8.02 9.70 -2.05
CA ALA A 51 8.67 8.71 -2.90
C ALA A 51 8.12 7.30 -2.69
N TYR A 52 7.44 7.02 -1.58
CA TYR A 52 6.92 5.71 -1.21
C TYR A 52 5.44 5.62 -1.58
N LYS A 53 5.11 4.67 -2.46
CA LYS A 53 3.78 4.55 -3.06
C LYS A 53 3.16 3.19 -2.76
N LEU A 54 1.84 3.12 -2.88
CA LEU A 54 1.08 1.88 -2.68
C LEU A 54 1.27 1.32 -1.26
N LEU A 55 0.81 2.07 -0.26
CA LEU A 55 0.77 1.64 1.13
C LEU A 55 -0.24 0.49 1.29
N ILE A 56 0.25 -0.71 1.62
CA ILE A 56 -0.56 -1.93 1.75
C ILE A 56 -0.61 -2.48 3.18
N ALA A 57 0.19 -1.94 4.10
CA ALA A 57 0.31 -2.42 5.46
C ALA A 57 -0.05 -1.36 6.51
N ASP A 58 -0.44 -1.83 7.69
CA ASP A 58 -0.71 -1.01 8.88
C ASP A 58 -0.15 -1.70 10.12
N VAL A 59 -0.18 -1.01 11.26
CA VAL A 59 0.27 -1.53 12.56
C VAL A 59 -0.92 -2.15 13.28
N ILE A 60 -0.92 -3.48 13.44
CA ILE A 60 -1.96 -4.26 14.12
C ILE A 60 -1.29 -5.11 15.19
N GLY A 61 -1.68 -4.91 16.46
CA GLY A 61 -1.07 -5.63 17.57
C GLY A 61 0.43 -5.33 17.77
N GLY A 62 0.88 -4.12 17.39
CA GLY A 62 2.29 -3.71 17.50
C GLY A 62 3.18 -4.15 16.33
N GLU A 63 2.64 -4.91 15.38
CA GLU A 63 3.37 -5.43 14.23
C GLU A 63 2.87 -4.81 12.93
N LEU A 64 3.77 -4.66 11.95
CA LEU A 64 3.39 -4.29 10.60
C LEU A 64 2.75 -5.51 9.91
N ARG A 65 1.49 -5.37 9.51
CA ARG A 65 0.73 -6.41 8.81
C ARG A 65 0.16 -5.87 7.52
N VAL A 66 0.30 -6.64 6.44
CA VAL A 66 -0.37 -6.36 5.17
C VAL A 66 -1.87 -6.52 5.38
N VAL A 67 -2.65 -5.55 4.89
CA VAL A 67 -4.10 -5.53 5.05
C VAL A 67 -4.76 -5.72 3.69
N PRO A 68 -5.74 -6.64 3.56
CA PRO A 68 -6.44 -6.93 2.31
C PRO A 68 -6.95 -5.69 1.56
N ARG A 69 -7.58 -4.76 2.28
CA ARG A 69 -8.09 -3.51 1.71
C ARG A 69 -7.01 -2.67 1.02
N GLY A 70 -5.78 -2.68 1.55
CA GLY A 70 -4.67 -1.97 0.93
C GLY A 70 -4.13 -2.60 -0.32
N VAL A 71 -4.04 -3.93 -0.33
CA VAL A 71 -3.69 -4.69 -1.53
C VAL A 71 -4.73 -4.42 -2.63
N MET A 72 -6.01 -4.43 -2.29
CA MET A 72 -7.10 -4.15 -3.25
C MET A 72 -6.98 -2.75 -3.86
N ILE A 73 -6.73 -1.73 -3.05
CA ILE A 73 -6.59 -0.35 -3.55
C ILE A 73 -5.31 -0.15 -4.33
N ALA A 74 -4.19 -0.73 -3.89
CA ALA A 74 -2.96 -0.70 -4.67
C ALA A 74 -3.16 -1.36 -6.04
N GLY A 75 -3.86 -2.49 -6.09
CA GLY A 75 -4.21 -3.16 -7.34
C GLY A 75 -5.12 -2.32 -8.23
N ALA A 76 -6.15 -1.68 -7.66
CA ALA A 76 -7.03 -0.78 -8.40
C ALA A 76 -6.28 0.42 -8.99
N ILE A 77 -5.36 1.04 -8.23
CA ILE A 77 -4.50 2.13 -8.73
C ILE A 77 -3.61 1.63 -9.87
N MET A 78 -3.00 0.45 -9.73
CA MET A 78 -2.24 -0.18 -10.82
C MET A 78 -3.10 -0.51 -12.05
N ASN A 79 -4.42 -0.61 -11.87
CA ASN A 79 -5.41 -0.78 -12.93
C ASN A 79 -6.07 0.52 -13.40
N GLY A 80 -5.49 1.69 -13.07
CA GLY A 80 -5.95 2.98 -13.56
C GLY A 80 -6.93 3.73 -12.66
N ALA A 81 -7.33 3.18 -11.50
CA ALA A 81 -8.15 3.92 -10.55
C ALA A 81 -7.45 5.22 -10.11
N ARG A 82 -8.22 6.29 -9.92
CA ARG A 82 -7.70 7.64 -9.56
C ARG A 82 -6.69 8.21 -10.57
N GLY A 83 -6.82 7.84 -11.85
CA GLY A 83 -5.88 8.27 -12.90
C GLY A 83 -4.58 7.46 -12.95
N GLY A 84 -4.52 6.35 -12.20
CA GLY A 84 -3.35 5.47 -12.17
C GLY A 84 -2.21 5.99 -11.32
N ILE A 85 -0.99 5.57 -11.65
CA ILE A 85 0.22 5.89 -10.90
C ILE A 85 1.39 6.04 -11.87
N ASN A 86 2.20 7.08 -11.64
CA ASN A 86 3.43 7.30 -12.39
C ASN A 86 4.57 6.43 -11.80
N LEU A 87 4.99 5.42 -12.56
CA LEU A 87 6.07 4.48 -12.26
C LEU A 87 6.92 4.29 -13.52
N PRO A 88 8.24 4.02 -13.40
CA PRO A 88 9.04 3.57 -14.54
C PRO A 88 8.44 2.30 -15.17
N LYS A 89 8.39 2.24 -16.51
CA LYS A 89 7.79 1.09 -17.22
C LYS A 89 8.40 -0.26 -16.78
N ALA A 90 9.70 -0.29 -16.52
CA ALA A 90 10.43 -1.47 -16.06
C ALA A 90 9.98 -2.00 -14.68
N ASP A 91 9.36 -1.15 -13.85
CA ASP A 91 8.91 -1.53 -12.51
C ASP A 91 7.45 -1.99 -12.47
N ILE A 92 6.64 -1.64 -13.47
CA ILE A 92 5.21 -1.98 -13.52
C ILE A 92 4.99 -3.49 -13.37
N GLY A 93 5.74 -4.30 -14.14
CA GLY A 93 5.65 -5.75 -14.08
C GLY A 93 6.00 -6.30 -12.68
N ARG A 94 7.09 -5.80 -12.07
CA ARG A 94 7.52 -6.23 -10.73
C ARG A 94 6.48 -5.88 -9.66
N VAL A 95 5.90 -4.69 -9.73
CA VAL A 95 4.84 -4.24 -8.79
C VAL A 95 3.59 -5.10 -8.93
N LYS A 96 3.13 -5.36 -10.17
CA LYS A 96 2.00 -6.26 -10.44
C LYS A 96 2.26 -7.66 -9.91
N SER A 97 3.40 -8.28 -10.23
CA SER A 97 3.76 -9.60 -9.71
C SER A 97 3.84 -9.64 -8.18
N HIS A 98 4.30 -8.57 -7.53
CA HIS A 98 4.34 -8.51 -6.06
C HIS A 98 2.94 -8.47 -5.44
N LEU A 99 2.04 -7.64 -6.00
CA LEU A 99 0.65 -7.56 -5.55
C LEU A 99 -0.11 -8.86 -5.82
N ALA A 100 0.11 -9.51 -6.97
CA ALA A 100 -0.54 -10.77 -7.34
C ALA A 100 -0.32 -11.86 -6.29
N LYS A 101 0.86 -11.92 -5.66
CA LYS A 101 1.12 -12.86 -4.55
C LYS A 101 0.18 -12.66 -3.37
N TYR A 102 -0.21 -11.42 -3.07
CA TYR A 102 -1.17 -11.14 -2.00
C TYR A 102 -2.61 -11.43 -2.44
N TYR A 103 -2.99 -11.14 -3.68
CA TYR A 103 -4.27 -11.57 -4.24
C TYR A 103 -4.45 -13.09 -4.13
N ASN A 104 -3.45 -13.86 -4.55
CA ASN A 104 -3.47 -15.32 -4.41
C ASN A 104 -3.64 -15.78 -2.95
N LYS A 105 -2.95 -15.14 -1.99
CA LYS A 105 -3.11 -15.44 -0.56
C LYS A 105 -4.51 -15.10 -0.02
N MET A 106 -5.20 -14.16 -0.64
CA MET A 106 -6.59 -13.82 -0.32
C MET A 106 -7.61 -14.71 -1.05
N GLY A 107 -7.15 -15.65 -1.90
CA GLY A 107 -8.03 -16.47 -2.73
C GLY A 107 -8.69 -15.69 -3.86
N ASP A 108 -8.01 -14.66 -4.37
CA ASP A 108 -8.57 -13.72 -5.33
C ASP A 108 -7.61 -13.45 -6.51
N ALA A 109 -8.13 -12.94 -7.63
CA ALA A 109 -7.33 -12.55 -8.81
C ALA A 109 -7.07 -11.04 -8.81
N PRO A 110 -5.89 -10.55 -9.26
CA PRO A 110 -5.67 -9.13 -9.40
C PRO A 110 -6.51 -8.52 -10.55
N PRO A 111 -6.84 -7.21 -10.51
CA PRO A 111 -7.73 -6.59 -11.49
C PRO A 111 -7.29 -6.67 -12.96
N TRP A 112 -5.99 -6.75 -13.23
CA TRP A 112 -5.45 -6.84 -14.59
C TRP A 112 -5.40 -8.26 -15.16
N GLU A 113 -5.87 -9.26 -14.41
CA GLU A 113 -6.04 -10.64 -14.87
C GLU A 113 -7.53 -11.00 -15.01
N ARG A 114 -8.43 -10.06 -14.71
CA ARG A 114 -9.88 -10.27 -14.73
C ARG A 114 -10.51 -9.95 -16.09
N ASP A 115 -9.79 -9.27 -16.98
CA ASP A 115 -10.17 -8.95 -18.37
C ASP A 115 -8.92 -8.78 -19.23
#